data_AF-A0A1Y0L1M4-F1
#
_entry.id   AF-A0A1Y0L1M4-F1
#
_cell.length_a   1.000
_cell.length_b   1.000
_cell.length_c   1.000
_cell.angle_alpha   90.00
_cell.angle_beta   90.00
_cell.angle_gamma   90.00
#
_symmetry.space_group_name_H-M   'P 1'
#
loop_
_entity.id
_entity.type
_entity.pdbx_description
1 polymer ?
#
loop_
_entity_poly.entity_id
_entity_poly.type
_entity_poly.pdbx_seq_one_letter_code
_entity_poly.pdbx_strand_id
1 'polypeptide(L)'
;MLGKYNFTAEHLPKVLKYFEITTSYAFIWLDLVNEAFASNQIEFNKLQKIKEKLFNLEYLDTFQEVRDEFYFAYEDASFLLVKLINEGQAVNAYDLTSKLYSLKETFLITDNLIRFCYDFISQNQKVPDYDQVVGFIFKKLKIYLKQILDNKIVLNEVFDTKIIKSFSTNLANEDLDTWSRTLETSIEKFEANYMENHDLFLQTNDMTLNYWKIMGLLTQMQTLCEIINLFRQ
;
A
#
# COMPACT_ATOMS: atom_id res chain seq x y z
N MET A 1 -11.33 23.41 -15.07
CA MET A 1 -10.41 22.27 -14.85
C MET A 1 -9.06 22.65 -15.46
N LEU A 2 -8.17 23.24 -14.68
CA LEU A 2 -6.78 23.54 -15.08
C LEU A 2 -5.83 22.60 -14.34
N GLY A 3 -6.14 21.30 -14.41
CA GLY A 3 -5.35 20.23 -13.83
C GLY A 3 -4.58 19.46 -14.91
N LYS A 4 -3.52 18.77 -14.49
CA LYS A 4 -2.68 17.92 -15.36
C LYS A 4 -3.49 16.89 -16.16
N TYR A 5 -4.64 16.46 -15.66
CA TYR A 5 -5.57 15.54 -16.32
C TYR A 5 -6.83 16.30 -16.75
N ASN A 6 -7.05 16.39 -18.06
CA ASN A 6 -8.22 17.05 -18.62
C ASN A 6 -9.27 16.01 -19.02
N PHE A 7 -10.18 15.68 -18.11
CA PHE A 7 -11.32 14.79 -18.37
C PHE A 7 -12.48 15.59 -18.96
N THR A 8 -13.14 15.04 -19.97
CA THR A 8 -14.40 15.62 -20.48
C THR A 8 -15.51 15.46 -19.44
N ALA A 9 -16.55 16.29 -19.54
CA ALA A 9 -17.73 16.18 -18.68
C ALA A 9 -18.42 14.80 -18.76
N GLU A 10 -18.26 14.09 -19.88
CA GLU A 10 -18.77 12.73 -20.07
C GLU A 10 -17.96 11.69 -19.28
N HIS A 11 -16.63 11.80 -19.26
CA HIS A 11 -15.76 10.82 -18.61
C HIS A 11 -15.67 11.04 -17.10
N LEU A 12 -15.72 12.30 -16.67
CA LEU A 12 -15.44 12.69 -15.29
C LEU A 12 -16.26 11.93 -14.23
N PRO A 13 -17.59 11.75 -14.35
CA PRO A 13 -18.37 11.07 -13.31
C PRO A 13 -17.93 9.63 -13.05
N LYS A 14 -17.49 8.90 -14.08
CA LYS A 14 -17.03 7.52 -13.92
C LYS A 14 -15.61 7.47 -13.34
N VAL A 15 -14.73 8.40 -13.73
CA VAL A 15 -13.39 8.50 -13.15
C VAL A 15 -13.46 8.87 -11.66
N LEU A 16 -14.39 9.77 -11.30
CA LEU A 16 -14.61 10.16 -9.91
C LEU A 16 -15.03 8.98 -9.03
N LYS A 17 -15.82 8.02 -9.52
CA LYS A 17 -16.14 6.81 -8.73
C LYS A 17 -14.90 6.03 -8.31
N TYR A 18 -13.93 5.88 -9.20
CA TYR A 18 -12.68 5.21 -8.86
C TYR A 18 -11.86 6.03 -7.85
N PHE A 19 -11.79 7.36 -8.05
CA PHE A 19 -11.10 8.27 -7.16
C PHE A 19 -11.69 8.28 -5.75
N GLU A 20 -13.02 8.36 -5.66
CA GLU A 20 -13.77 8.40 -4.40
C GLU A 20 -13.48 7.15 -3.57
N ILE A 21 -13.57 5.96 -4.17
CA ILE A 21 -13.30 4.70 -3.47
C ILE A 21 -11.87 4.65 -2.92
N THR A 22 -10.86 5.00 -3.73
CA THR A 22 -9.46 4.96 -3.26
C THR A 22 -9.18 6.04 -2.21
N THR A 23 -9.80 7.22 -2.33
CA THR A 23 -9.64 8.31 -1.35
C THR A 23 -10.37 8.01 -0.05
N SER A 24 -11.57 7.43 -0.09
CA SER A 24 -12.28 6.91 1.08
C SER A 24 -11.44 5.88 1.83
N TYR A 25 -10.74 5.02 1.09
CA TYR A 25 -9.82 4.06 1.70
C TYR A 25 -8.61 4.74 2.35
N ALA A 26 -8.14 5.87 1.82
CA ALA A 26 -7.07 6.65 2.44
C ALA A 26 -7.49 7.22 3.80
N PHE A 27 -8.74 7.68 3.92
CA PHE A 27 -9.29 8.14 5.20
C PHE A 27 -9.29 7.04 6.27
N ILE A 28 -9.70 5.82 5.89
CA ILE A 28 -9.70 4.66 6.79
C ILE A 28 -8.28 4.41 7.32
N TRP A 29 -7.28 4.35 6.43
CA TRP A 29 -5.91 4.11 6.85
C TRP A 29 -5.30 5.27 7.65
N LEU A 30 -5.65 6.52 7.35
CA LEU A 30 -5.23 7.65 8.17
C LEU A 30 -5.73 7.52 9.61
N ASP A 31 -6.97 7.07 9.79
CA ASP A 31 -7.54 6.84 11.12
C ASP A 31 -6.87 5.69 11.85
N LEU A 32 -6.71 4.54 11.18
CA LEU A 32 -6.02 3.39 11.76
C LEU A 32 -4.57 3.68 12.16
N VAL A 33 -3.85 4.48 11.34
CA VAL A 33 -2.48 4.91 11.67
C VAL A 33 -2.50 5.86 12.86
N ASN A 34 -3.36 6.89 12.86
CA ASN A 34 -3.44 7.83 13.99
C ASN A 34 -3.81 7.13 15.30
N GLU A 35 -4.73 6.17 15.27
CA GLU A 35 -5.08 5.31 16.41
C GLU A 35 -3.86 4.49 16.88
N ALA A 36 -3.09 3.92 15.95
CA ALA A 36 -1.87 3.20 16.27
C ALA A 36 -0.83 4.12 16.93
N PHE A 37 -0.61 5.33 16.40
CA PHE A 37 0.29 6.32 17.01
C PHE A 37 -0.18 6.69 18.43
N ALA A 38 -1.47 6.94 18.63
CA ALA A 38 -2.04 7.26 19.93
C ALA A 38 -1.90 6.11 20.94
N SER A 39 -2.14 4.86 20.52
CA SER A 39 -2.01 3.68 21.38
C SER A 39 -0.57 3.45 21.85
N ASN A 40 0.41 3.89 21.06
CA ASN A 40 1.84 3.85 21.40
C ASN A 40 2.31 5.15 22.09
N GLN A 41 1.39 6.08 22.41
CA GLN A 41 1.69 7.39 23.01
C GLN A 41 2.67 8.24 22.18
N ILE A 42 2.63 8.09 20.85
CA ILE A 42 3.48 8.83 19.92
C ILE A 42 2.70 10.03 19.36
N GLU A 43 3.19 11.24 19.61
CA GLU A 43 2.60 12.45 19.03
C GLU A 43 3.09 12.67 17.58
N PHE A 44 2.17 12.56 16.61
CA PHE A 44 2.48 12.78 15.19
C PHE A 44 1.34 13.46 14.42
N ASN A 45 1.24 14.78 14.55
CA ASN A 45 0.10 15.55 14.00
C ASN A 45 0.13 15.77 12.48
N LYS A 46 1.19 15.35 11.77
CA LYS A 46 1.32 15.58 10.33
C LYS A 46 0.25 14.81 9.54
N LEU A 47 -0.08 13.57 9.92
CA LEU A 47 -1.11 12.76 9.24
C LEU A 47 -2.52 13.32 9.43
N GLN A 48 -2.81 13.89 10.61
CA GLN A 48 -4.08 14.58 10.85
C GLN A 48 -4.25 15.78 9.90
N LYS A 49 -3.19 16.55 9.64
CA LYS A 49 -3.22 17.65 8.65
C LYS A 49 -3.47 17.14 7.23
N ILE A 50 -2.87 15.99 6.86
CA ILE A 50 -3.15 15.34 5.57
C ILE A 50 -4.62 14.96 5.46
N LYS A 51 -5.21 14.39 6.52
CA LYS A 51 -6.63 14.06 6.59
C LYS A 51 -7.52 15.29 6.36
N GLU A 52 -7.22 16.39 7.03
CA GLU A 52 -7.94 17.66 6.88
C GLU A 52 -7.83 18.21 5.45
N LYS A 53 -6.66 18.10 4.81
CA LYS A 53 -6.47 18.52 3.42
C LYS A 53 -7.22 17.64 2.44
N LEU A 54 -7.21 16.32 2.62
CA LEU A 54 -8.01 15.40 1.81
C LEU A 54 -9.51 15.72 1.90
N PHE A 55 -10.01 16.07 3.09
CA PHE A 55 -11.43 16.40 3.30
C PHE A 55 -11.86 17.65 2.54
N ASN A 56 -10.94 18.61 2.37
CA ASN A 56 -11.18 19.88 1.70
C ASN A 56 -10.75 19.87 0.21
N LEU A 57 -10.64 18.69 -0.41
CA LEU A 57 -10.33 18.58 -1.83
C LEU A 57 -11.49 19.10 -2.68
N GLU A 58 -11.28 20.22 -3.36
CA GLU A 58 -12.24 20.77 -4.32
C GLU A 58 -12.07 20.20 -5.74
N TYR A 59 -10.84 19.80 -6.10
CA TYR A 59 -10.50 19.37 -7.45
C TYR A 59 -9.59 18.14 -7.45
N LEU A 60 -9.62 17.35 -8.53
CA LEU A 60 -8.78 16.14 -8.67
C LEU A 60 -7.28 16.44 -8.75
N ASP A 61 -6.90 17.59 -9.29
CA ASP A 61 -5.52 18.02 -9.44
C ASP A 61 -4.88 18.46 -8.12
N THR A 62 -5.66 19.02 -7.19
CA THR A 62 -5.17 19.39 -5.85
C THR A 62 -4.79 18.17 -5.02
N PHE A 63 -5.26 16.97 -5.35
CA PHE A 63 -4.80 15.72 -4.74
C PHE A 63 -3.28 15.53 -4.86
N GLN A 64 -2.64 16.03 -5.93
CA GLN A 64 -1.19 15.89 -6.11
C GLN A 64 -0.40 16.61 -5.02
N GLU A 65 -0.84 17.81 -4.65
CA GLU A 65 -0.23 18.58 -3.55
C GLU A 65 -0.39 17.83 -2.23
N VAL A 66 -1.59 17.31 -1.95
CA VAL A 66 -1.85 16.52 -0.74
C VAL A 66 -1.02 15.23 -0.70
N ARG A 67 -0.87 14.56 -1.85
CA ARG A 67 -0.04 13.36 -2.00
C ARG A 67 1.44 13.66 -1.74
N ASP A 68 1.96 14.76 -2.27
CA ASP A 68 3.37 15.13 -2.10
C ASP A 68 3.67 15.47 -0.64
N GLU A 69 2.78 16.23 0.01
CA GLU A 69 2.85 16.46 1.45
C GLU A 69 2.72 15.19 2.28
N PHE A 70 1.84 14.27 1.86
CA PHE A 70 1.72 12.96 2.49
C PHE A 70 3.04 12.18 2.42
N TYR A 71 3.74 12.18 1.28
CA TYR A 71 5.02 11.46 1.19
C TYR A 71 6.08 12.02 2.13
N PHE A 72 6.15 13.34 2.32
CA PHE A 72 7.00 13.92 3.35
C PHE A 72 6.58 13.48 4.76
N ALA A 73 5.28 13.52 5.07
CA ALA A 73 4.76 13.06 6.36
C ALA A 73 5.02 11.55 6.60
N TYR A 74 4.93 10.72 5.56
CA TYR A 74 5.24 9.30 5.62
C TYR A 74 6.72 9.05 5.91
N GLU A 75 7.62 9.78 5.26
CA GLU A 75 9.07 9.67 5.51
C GLU A 75 9.42 10.10 6.93
N ASP A 76 8.83 11.20 7.40
CA ASP A 76 8.97 11.68 8.78
C ASP A 76 8.46 10.66 9.80
N ALA A 77 7.30 10.05 9.55
CA ALA A 77 6.72 9.00 10.38
C ALA A 77 7.66 7.78 10.44
N SER A 78 8.16 7.34 9.29
CA SER A 78 9.08 6.21 9.19
C SER A 78 10.39 6.47 9.95
N PHE A 79 10.96 7.67 9.81
CA PHE A 79 12.16 8.09 10.54
C PHE A 79 11.92 8.14 12.05
N LEU A 80 10.76 8.66 12.47
CA LEU A 80 10.36 8.68 13.87
C LEU A 80 10.30 7.26 14.45
N LEU A 81 9.66 6.31 13.76
CA LEU A 81 9.60 4.93 14.22
C LEU A 81 11.00 4.31 14.40
N VAL A 82 11.88 4.47 13.42
CA VAL A 82 13.27 3.98 13.50
C VAL A 82 13.99 4.58 14.71
N LYS A 83 13.82 5.88 14.94
CA LYS A 83 14.40 6.56 16.10
C LYS A 83 13.90 5.97 17.41
N LEU A 84 12.59 5.80 17.58
CA LEU A 84 11.99 5.29 18.82
C LEU A 84 12.45 3.85 19.12
N ILE A 85 12.56 3.02 18.08
CA ILE A 85 13.08 1.64 18.19
C ILE A 85 14.54 1.65 18.66
N ASN A 86 15.38 2.49 18.05
CA ASN A 86 16.80 2.61 18.42
C ASN A 86 17.00 3.16 19.84
N GLU A 87 16.07 3.98 20.32
CA GLU A 87 16.04 4.49 21.70
C GLU A 87 15.50 3.46 22.71
N GLY A 88 15.09 2.28 22.27
CA GLY A 88 14.57 1.20 23.13
C GLY A 88 13.17 1.47 23.68
N GLN A 89 12.40 2.36 23.05
CA GLN A 89 11.02 2.61 23.46
C GLN A 89 10.13 1.42 23.12
N ALA A 90 9.20 1.09 24.00
CA ALA A 90 8.22 0.03 23.79
C ALA A 90 7.17 0.49 22.76
N VAL A 91 7.48 0.29 21.48
CA VAL A 91 6.60 0.60 20.34
C VAL A 91 6.26 -0.69 19.62
N ASN A 92 4.98 -0.88 19.28
CA ASN A 92 4.56 -1.93 18.36
C ASN A 92 4.93 -1.54 16.93
N ALA A 93 6.21 -1.67 16.60
CA ALA A 93 6.77 -1.32 15.30
C ALA A 93 6.10 -2.07 14.16
N TYR A 94 5.69 -3.31 14.41
CA TYR A 94 5.00 -4.15 13.44
C TYR A 94 3.66 -3.56 13.01
N ASP A 95 2.78 -3.28 13.97
CA ASP A 95 1.45 -2.72 13.71
C ASP A 95 1.54 -1.34 13.04
N LEU A 96 2.45 -0.48 13.51
CA LEU A 96 2.63 0.86 12.93
C LEU A 96 3.19 0.82 11.51
N THR A 97 4.19 -0.03 11.27
CA THR A 97 4.88 -0.10 9.97
C THR A 97 3.97 -0.70 8.90
N SER A 98 3.21 -1.74 9.20
CA SER A 98 2.25 -2.33 8.25
C SER A 98 1.16 -1.33 7.86
N LYS A 99 0.54 -0.66 8.85
CA LYS A 99 -0.46 0.40 8.60
C LYS A 99 0.09 1.54 7.75
N LEU A 100 1.34 1.98 8.00
CA LEU A 100 1.99 3.00 7.17
C LEU A 100 2.22 2.53 5.74
N TYR A 101 2.59 1.28 5.51
CA TYR A 101 2.73 0.72 4.16
C TYR A 101 1.40 0.67 3.42
N SER A 102 0.32 0.25 4.07
CA SER A 102 -1.03 0.27 3.49
C SER A 102 -1.50 1.67 3.15
N LEU A 103 -1.29 2.63 4.07
CA LEU A 103 -1.61 4.03 3.83
C LEU A 103 -0.85 4.58 2.61
N LYS A 104 0.46 4.31 2.54
CA LYS A 104 1.29 4.72 1.41
C LYS A 104 0.81 4.14 0.10
N GLU A 105 0.48 2.85 0.07
CA GLU A 105 -0.02 2.21 -1.15
C GLU A 105 -1.34 2.84 -1.60
N THR A 106 -2.20 3.24 -0.66
CA THR A 106 -3.48 3.87 -0.98
C THR A 106 -3.31 5.21 -1.70
N PHE A 107 -2.39 6.06 -1.24
CA PHE A 107 -2.04 7.30 -1.94
C PHE A 107 -1.40 7.03 -3.31
N LEU A 108 -0.50 6.05 -3.36
CA LEU A 108 0.19 5.67 -4.59
C LEU A 108 -0.79 5.14 -5.64
N ILE A 109 -1.74 4.29 -5.24
CA ILE A 109 -2.69 3.72 -6.19
C ILE A 109 -3.74 4.71 -6.64
N THR A 110 -4.18 5.63 -5.76
CA THR A 110 -5.09 6.71 -6.12
C THR A 110 -4.53 7.51 -7.30
N ASP A 111 -3.30 8.01 -7.19
CA ASP A 111 -2.67 8.77 -8.28
C ASP A 111 -2.45 7.93 -9.55
N ASN A 112 -1.97 6.70 -9.38
CA ASN A 112 -1.70 5.82 -10.51
C ASN A 112 -2.99 5.41 -11.25
N LEU A 113 -4.12 5.28 -10.56
CA LEU A 113 -5.40 4.92 -11.15
C LEU A 113 -5.99 6.09 -11.95
N ILE A 114 -5.86 7.32 -11.45
CA ILE A 114 -6.28 8.52 -12.19
C ILE A 114 -5.45 8.69 -13.46
N ARG A 115 -4.14 8.50 -13.35
CA ARG A 115 -3.25 8.48 -14.51
C ARG A 115 -3.65 7.38 -15.51
N PHE A 116 -3.88 6.16 -15.03
CA PHE A 116 -4.31 5.05 -15.87
C PHE A 116 -5.62 5.37 -16.61
N CYS A 117 -6.61 5.94 -15.92
CA CYS A 117 -7.88 6.35 -16.54
C CYS A 117 -7.64 7.38 -17.64
N TYR A 118 -6.80 8.39 -17.39
CA TYR A 118 -6.47 9.42 -18.37
C TYR A 118 -5.79 8.83 -19.62
N ASP A 119 -4.74 8.03 -19.41
CA ASP A 119 -3.99 7.40 -20.49
C ASP A 119 -4.91 6.45 -21.30
N PHE A 120 -5.76 5.68 -20.62
CA PHE A 120 -6.70 4.76 -21.26
C PHE A 120 -7.75 5.49 -22.11
N ILE A 121 -8.35 6.57 -21.57
CA ILE A 121 -9.33 7.40 -22.28
C ILE A 121 -8.69 8.03 -23.53
N SER A 122 -7.46 8.54 -23.42
CA SER A 122 -6.78 9.16 -24.56
C SER A 122 -6.61 8.19 -25.74
N GLN A 123 -6.42 6.91 -25.45
CA GLN A 123 -6.19 5.85 -26.44
C GLN A 123 -7.49 5.20 -26.94
N ASN A 124 -8.50 5.06 -26.09
CA ASN A 124 -9.69 4.25 -26.37
C ASN A 124 -11.00 5.06 -26.44
N GLN A 125 -10.95 6.36 -26.12
CA GLN A 125 -12.11 7.27 -26.09
C GLN A 125 -13.26 6.76 -25.20
N LYS A 126 -12.94 5.97 -24.18
CA LYS A 126 -13.88 5.48 -23.16
C LYS A 126 -13.18 5.35 -21.81
N VAL A 127 -13.95 5.44 -20.73
CA VAL A 127 -13.46 5.18 -19.36
C VAL A 127 -13.23 3.68 -19.18
N PRO A 128 -12.15 3.24 -18.49
CA PRO A 128 -11.91 1.82 -18.27
C PRO A 128 -13.04 1.18 -17.46
N ASP A 129 -13.45 -0.02 -17.90
CA ASP A 129 -14.36 -0.88 -17.15
C ASP A 129 -13.64 -1.61 -16.00
N TYR A 130 -14.40 -2.31 -15.17
CA TYR A 130 -13.89 -3.03 -14.01
C TYR A 130 -12.77 -4.01 -14.39
N ASP A 131 -12.96 -4.82 -15.44
CA ASP A 131 -11.97 -5.82 -15.87
C ASP A 131 -10.66 -5.17 -16.33
N GLN A 132 -10.73 -4.00 -16.97
CA GLN A 132 -9.55 -3.21 -17.35
C GLN A 132 -8.82 -2.65 -16.12
N VAL A 133 -9.55 -2.18 -15.10
CA VAL A 133 -8.97 -1.74 -13.82
C VAL A 133 -8.32 -2.92 -13.10
N VAL A 134 -9.01 -4.05 -13.01
CA VAL A 134 -8.47 -5.31 -12.45
C VAL A 134 -7.18 -5.69 -13.16
N GLY A 135 -7.18 -5.73 -14.50
CA GLY A 135 -5.98 -6.04 -15.29
C GLY A 135 -4.82 -5.07 -15.05
N PHE A 136 -5.10 -3.78 -14.82
CA PHE A 136 -4.10 -2.79 -14.43
C PHE A 136 -3.48 -3.10 -13.06
N ILE A 137 -4.30 -3.44 -12.06
CA ILE A 137 -3.80 -3.77 -10.71
C ILE A 137 -3.05 -5.11 -10.70
N PHE A 138 -3.50 -6.12 -11.45
CA PHE A 138 -2.75 -7.37 -11.61
C PHE A 138 -1.33 -7.14 -12.13
N LYS A 139 -1.13 -6.18 -13.04
CA LYS A 139 0.22 -5.81 -13.49
C LYS A 139 1.07 -5.25 -12.34
N LYS A 140 0.49 -4.42 -11.46
CA LYS A 140 1.17 -3.91 -10.26
C LYS A 140 1.51 -5.03 -9.27
N LEU A 141 0.56 -5.93 -8.98
CA LEU A 141 0.79 -7.10 -8.13
C LEU A 141 1.95 -7.96 -8.65
N LYS A 142 2.00 -8.20 -9.97
CA LYS A 142 3.11 -8.93 -10.61
C LYS A 142 4.46 -8.21 -10.49
N ILE A 143 4.48 -6.88 -10.49
CA ILE A 143 5.71 -6.09 -10.26
C ILE A 143 6.19 -6.28 -8.82
N TYR A 144 5.32 -6.17 -7.82
CA TYR A 144 5.68 -6.41 -6.42
C TYR A 144 6.13 -7.84 -6.17
N LEU A 145 5.42 -8.83 -6.74
CA LEU A 145 5.84 -10.22 -6.68
C LEU A 145 7.24 -10.42 -7.26
N LYS A 146 7.54 -9.84 -8.42
CA LYS A 146 8.88 -9.90 -9.01
C LYS A 146 9.92 -9.30 -8.06
N GLN A 147 9.64 -8.14 -7.45
CA GLN A 147 10.54 -7.52 -6.49
C GLN A 147 10.79 -8.42 -5.28
N ILE A 148 9.77 -9.09 -4.74
CA ILE A 148 9.94 -10.09 -3.67
C ILE A 148 10.86 -11.21 -4.15
N LEU A 149 10.56 -11.79 -5.32
CA LEU A 149 11.33 -12.90 -5.89
C LEU A 149 12.77 -12.52 -6.26
N ASP A 150 13.08 -11.26 -6.49
CA ASP A 150 14.45 -10.80 -6.74
C ASP A 150 15.27 -10.74 -5.43
N ASN A 151 14.64 -10.77 -4.25
CA ASN A 151 15.29 -10.84 -2.94
C ASN A 151 15.49 -12.30 -2.45
N LYS A 152 15.89 -13.23 -3.36
CA LYS A 152 15.98 -14.70 -3.11
C LYS A 152 16.85 -15.13 -1.94
N ILE A 153 17.89 -14.37 -1.62
CA ILE A 153 18.87 -14.76 -0.59
C ILE A 153 18.21 -14.74 0.79
N VAL A 154 17.49 -13.67 1.10
CA VAL A 154 16.72 -13.49 2.34
C VAL A 154 15.57 -14.49 2.41
N LEU A 155 14.94 -14.71 1.26
CA LEU A 155 13.87 -15.69 1.08
C LEU A 155 14.30 -17.11 1.53
N ASN A 156 15.52 -17.57 1.22
CA ASN A 156 15.93 -18.94 1.55
C ASN A 156 16.44 -19.11 3.00
N GLU A 157 16.96 -18.07 3.63
CA GLU A 157 17.50 -18.13 5.00
C GLU A 157 16.44 -17.90 6.06
N VAL A 158 15.39 -17.15 5.70
CA VAL A 158 14.33 -16.73 6.63
C VAL A 158 13.01 -17.43 6.36
N PHE A 159 12.68 -17.82 5.12
CA PHE A 159 11.35 -18.31 4.78
C PHE A 159 11.30 -19.83 4.60
N ASP A 160 10.14 -20.41 4.88
CA ASP A 160 9.79 -21.70 4.32
C ASP A 160 9.71 -21.56 2.78
N THR A 161 10.59 -22.27 2.06
CA THR A 161 10.60 -22.36 0.58
C THR A 161 9.22 -22.66 -0.03
N LYS A 162 8.27 -23.19 0.75
CA LYS A 162 6.88 -23.39 0.36
C LYS A 162 6.09 -22.08 0.17
N ILE A 163 6.34 -21.03 0.96
CA ILE A 163 5.67 -19.72 0.83
C ILE A 163 6.12 -19.05 -0.47
N ILE A 164 7.43 -19.08 -0.76
CA ILE A 164 7.98 -18.55 -2.01
C ILE A 164 7.47 -19.35 -3.22
N LYS A 165 7.32 -20.68 -3.07
CA LYS A 165 6.69 -21.52 -4.09
C LYS A 165 5.21 -21.20 -4.28
N SER A 166 4.41 -20.98 -3.24
CA SER A 166 3.01 -20.59 -3.42
C SER A 166 2.88 -19.25 -4.15
N PHE A 167 3.77 -18.29 -3.86
CA PHE A 167 3.83 -17.01 -4.56
C PHE A 167 4.23 -17.13 -6.04
N SER A 168 5.22 -17.97 -6.35
CA SER A 168 5.80 -18.08 -7.70
C SER A 168 5.05 -19.02 -8.64
N THR A 169 4.30 -20.00 -8.13
CA THR A 169 3.75 -21.09 -8.97
C THR A 169 2.25 -20.92 -9.29
N ASN A 170 1.50 -20.12 -8.53
CA ASN A 170 0.03 -20.12 -8.61
C ASN A 170 -0.59 -18.78 -9.04
N LEU A 171 0.00 -17.67 -8.63
CA LEU A 171 -0.67 -16.37 -8.72
C LEU A 171 -0.66 -15.70 -10.12
N ALA A 172 0.09 -16.23 -11.09
CA ALA A 172 0.20 -15.61 -12.41
C ALA A 172 -1.11 -15.61 -13.22
N ASN A 173 -2.03 -16.55 -12.92
CA ASN A 173 -3.28 -16.80 -13.66
C ASN A 173 -4.52 -16.92 -12.75
N GLU A 174 -4.39 -16.66 -11.45
CA GLU A 174 -5.48 -16.82 -10.47
C GLU A 174 -6.28 -15.53 -10.29
N ASP A 175 -7.53 -15.67 -9.85
CA ASP A 175 -8.44 -14.55 -9.56
C ASP A 175 -8.03 -13.77 -8.31
N LEU A 176 -8.62 -12.59 -8.16
CA LEU A 176 -8.28 -11.66 -7.08
C LEU A 176 -8.58 -12.21 -5.68
N ASP A 177 -9.64 -13.01 -5.54
CA ASP A 177 -10.04 -13.60 -4.26
C ASP A 177 -8.96 -14.58 -3.78
N THR A 178 -8.38 -15.35 -4.71
CA THR A 178 -7.28 -16.28 -4.42
C THR A 178 -6.00 -15.54 -4.07
N TRP A 179 -5.71 -14.42 -4.74
CA TRP A 179 -4.61 -13.53 -4.37
C TRP A 179 -4.74 -13.02 -2.95
N SER A 180 -5.91 -12.49 -2.58
CA SER A 180 -6.16 -11.91 -1.26
C SER A 180 -5.96 -12.95 -0.14
N ARG A 181 -6.54 -14.15 -0.27
CA ARG A 181 -6.36 -15.22 0.74
C ARG A 181 -4.92 -15.71 0.86
N THR A 182 -4.23 -15.81 -0.28
CA THR A 182 -2.82 -16.23 -0.31
C THR A 182 -1.93 -15.20 0.37
N LEU A 183 -2.19 -13.91 0.15
CA LEU A 183 -1.47 -12.81 0.78
C LEU A 183 -1.70 -12.79 2.29
N GLU A 184 -2.95 -12.89 2.74
CA GLU A 184 -3.32 -12.98 4.16
C GLU A 184 -2.57 -14.12 4.86
N THR A 185 -2.69 -15.35 4.33
CA THR A 185 -1.99 -16.53 4.89
C THR A 185 -0.47 -16.36 4.90
N SER A 186 0.08 -15.67 3.90
CA SER A 186 1.52 -15.50 3.78
C SER A 186 2.05 -14.43 4.74
N ILE A 187 1.29 -13.35 4.91
CA ILE A 187 1.57 -12.31 5.90
C ILE A 187 1.59 -12.93 7.29
N GLU A 188 0.53 -13.63 7.70
CA GLU A 188 0.43 -14.29 9.02
C GLU A 188 1.64 -15.19 9.33
N LYS A 189 2.01 -16.04 8.37
CA LYS A 189 3.19 -16.92 8.51
C LYS A 189 4.48 -16.12 8.63
N PHE A 190 4.56 -14.99 7.94
CA PHE A 190 5.75 -14.16 7.95
C PHE A 190 5.91 -13.43 9.29
N GLU A 191 4.81 -12.91 9.85
CA GLU A 191 4.85 -12.31 11.20
C GLU A 191 5.16 -13.36 12.26
N ALA A 192 4.52 -14.54 12.21
CA ALA A 192 4.77 -15.61 13.18
C ALA A 192 6.26 -16.01 13.23
N ASN A 193 6.86 -16.19 12.06
CA ASN A 193 8.28 -16.51 11.94
C ASN A 193 9.20 -15.38 12.46
N TYR A 194 8.84 -14.12 12.24
CA TYR A 194 9.57 -12.98 12.80
C TYR A 194 9.52 -12.94 14.32
N MET A 195 8.34 -13.20 14.90
CA MET A 195 8.16 -13.23 16.35
C MET A 195 8.93 -14.40 16.99
N GLU A 196 8.91 -15.58 16.37
CA GLU A 196 9.64 -16.76 16.85
C GLU A 196 11.17 -16.60 16.78
N ASN A 197 11.67 -15.83 15.81
CA ASN A 197 13.11 -15.67 15.55
C ASN A 197 13.61 -14.24 15.79
N HIS A 198 12.88 -13.43 16.57
CA HIS A 198 13.12 -11.99 16.70
C HIS A 198 14.59 -11.64 17.02
N ASP A 199 15.21 -12.38 17.94
CA ASP A 199 16.61 -12.17 18.35
C ASP A 199 17.61 -12.44 17.20
N LEU A 200 17.31 -13.38 16.30
CA LEU A 200 18.15 -13.68 15.15
C LEU A 200 18.11 -12.54 14.12
N PHE A 201 16.93 -11.96 13.90
CA PHE A 201 16.77 -10.81 13.01
C PHE A 201 17.55 -9.60 13.52
N LEU A 202 17.55 -9.35 14.83
CA LEU A 202 18.27 -8.22 15.44
C LEU A 202 19.80 -8.39 15.43
N GLN A 203 20.31 -9.62 15.30
CA GLN A 203 21.75 -9.89 15.24
C GLN A 203 22.40 -9.40 13.94
N THR A 204 21.63 -9.23 12.86
CA THR A 204 22.15 -8.67 11.60
C THR A 204 21.19 -7.61 11.04
N ASN A 205 21.71 -6.38 10.88
CA ASN A 205 20.91 -5.28 10.32
C ASN A 205 20.33 -5.61 8.94
N ASP A 206 21.05 -6.40 8.14
CA ASP A 206 20.62 -6.78 6.79
C ASP A 206 19.40 -7.72 6.81
N MET A 207 19.29 -8.65 7.77
CA MET A 207 18.11 -9.53 7.84
C MET A 207 16.86 -8.75 8.26
N THR A 208 16.96 -7.87 9.25
CA THR A 208 15.84 -7.02 9.69
C THR A 208 15.37 -6.09 8.58
N LEU A 209 16.29 -5.42 7.87
CA LEU A 209 15.92 -4.52 6.76
C LEU A 209 15.22 -5.27 5.63
N ASN A 210 15.73 -6.44 5.27
CA ASN A 210 15.14 -7.24 4.21
C ASN A 210 13.78 -7.84 4.61
N TYR A 211 13.60 -8.21 5.87
CA TYR A 211 12.30 -8.60 6.42
C TYR A 211 11.26 -7.49 6.19
N TRP A 212 11.53 -6.28 6.68
CA TRP A 212 10.60 -5.16 6.55
C TRP A 212 10.31 -4.78 5.10
N LYS A 213 11.31 -4.92 4.23
CA LYS A 213 11.13 -4.73 2.78
C LYS A 213 10.14 -5.71 2.18
N ILE A 214 10.25 -7.01 2.48
CA ILE A 214 9.33 -8.01 1.94
C ILE A 214 7.95 -7.87 2.59
N MET A 215 7.90 -7.66 3.90
CA MET A 215 6.66 -7.40 4.63
C MET A 215 5.90 -6.20 4.05
N GLY A 216 6.61 -5.12 3.72
CA GLY A 216 6.03 -3.97 3.06
C GLY A 216 5.44 -4.30 1.70
N LEU A 217 6.19 -5.01 0.84
CA LEU A 217 5.67 -5.42 -0.47
C LEU A 217 4.41 -6.29 -0.34
N LEU A 218 4.39 -7.25 0.60
CA LEU A 218 3.21 -8.09 0.86
C LEU A 218 2.01 -7.26 1.33
N THR A 219 2.24 -6.33 2.26
CA THR A 219 1.21 -5.43 2.79
C THR A 219 0.62 -4.56 1.68
N GLN A 220 1.48 -3.99 0.82
CA GLN A 220 1.05 -3.19 -0.32
C GLN A 220 0.22 -4.03 -1.30
N MET A 221 0.63 -5.28 -1.57
CA MET A 221 -0.13 -6.19 -2.42
C MET A 221 -1.50 -6.52 -1.84
N GLN A 222 -1.60 -6.74 -0.53
CA GLN A 222 -2.86 -6.98 0.17
C GLN A 222 -3.79 -5.76 0.07
N THR A 223 -3.26 -4.57 0.35
CA THR A 223 -4.00 -3.30 0.22
C THR A 223 -4.53 -3.08 -1.20
N LEU A 224 -3.77 -3.42 -2.24
CA LEU A 224 -4.27 -3.38 -3.61
C LEU A 224 -5.46 -4.31 -3.84
N CYS A 225 -5.43 -5.52 -3.28
CA CYS A 225 -6.52 -6.48 -3.41
C CYS A 225 -7.79 -5.98 -2.71
N GLU A 226 -7.64 -5.43 -1.50
CA GLU A 226 -8.74 -4.84 -0.73
C GLU A 226 -9.42 -3.69 -1.47
N ILE A 227 -8.64 -2.77 -2.05
CA ILE A 227 -9.15 -1.64 -2.84
C ILE A 227 -9.96 -2.12 -4.05
N ILE A 228 -9.46 -3.11 -4.80
CA ILE A 228 -10.20 -3.59 -5.97
C ILE A 228 -11.52 -4.25 -5.57
N ASN A 229 -11.55 -4.96 -4.45
CA ASN A 229 -12.76 -5.59 -3.96
C ASN A 229 -13.86 -4.55 -3.65
N LEU A 230 -13.48 -3.31 -3.31
CA LEU A 230 -14.41 -2.20 -3.14
C LEU A 230 -14.98 -1.70 -4.48
N PHE A 231 -14.26 -1.81 -5.60
CA PHE A 231 -14.79 -1.44 -6.93
C PHE A 231 -15.88 -2.39 -7.44
N ARG A 232 -16.03 -3.58 -6.82
CA ARG A 232 -17.01 -4.58 -7.21
C ARG A 232 -18.42 -4.29 -6.64
N GLN A 233 -18.51 -3.47 -5.59
CA GLN A 233 -19.74 -3.15 -4.85
C GLN A 233 -20.52 -2.01 -5.55
#